data_AF-A0A1Y6K8N7-F1
#
_entry.id   AF-A0A1Y6K8N7-F1
#
_cell.length_a   1.000
_cell.length_b   1.000
_cell.length_c   1.000
_cell.angle_alpha   90.00
_cell.angle_beta   90.00
_cell.angle_gamma   90.00
#
_symmetry.space_group_name_H-M   'P 1'
#
loop_
_entity.id
_entity.type
_entity.pdbx_description
1 polymer ?
#
loop_
_entity_poly.entity_id
_entity_poly.type
_entity_poly.pdbx_seq_one_letter_code
_entity_poly.pdbx_strand_id
1 'polypeptide(L)' 'MLAGLVGLLQAAEILKIILGIGGTLGGKLVLINSLSAEFEHIEVLKDLNCPVCGENPEVKALLD' A
#
# COMPACT_ATOMS: atom_id res chain seq x y z
N MET A 1 19.44 -0.27 -6.86
CA MET A 1 18.95 0.93 -6.13
C MET A 1 17.42 0.95 -5.93
N LEU A 2 16.67 -0.09 -6.34
CA LEU A 2 15.20 -0.15 -6.23
C LEU A 2 14.68 -0.03 -4.78
N ALA A 3 15.31 -0.70 -3.81
CA ALA A 3 14.88 -0.64 -2.41
C ALA A 3 14.94 0.79 -1.82
N GLY A 4 15.95 1.58 -2.19
CA GLY A 4 16.07 2.98 -1.73
C GLY A 4 14.97 3.88 -2.32
N LEU A 5 14.62 3.67 -3.59
CA LEU A 5 13.48 4.34 -4.22
C LEU A 5 12.16 4.03 -3.49
N VAL A 6 11.92 2.74 -3.20
CA VAL A 6 10.72 2.32 -2.45
C VAL A 6 10.68 2.92 -1.05
N GLY A 7 11.81 2.94 -0.33
CA GLY A 7 11.89 3.55 1.00
C GLY A 7 11.61 5.05 1.01
N LEU A 8 12.11 5.79 0.01
CA LEU A 8 11.80 7.22 -0.13
C LEU A 8 10.34 7.46 -0.48
N LEU A 9 9.74 6.63 -1.34
CA LEU A 9 8.31 6.70 -1.66
C LEU A 9 7.47 6.48 -0.38
N GLN A 10 7.82 5.48 0.44
CA GLN A 10 7.15 5.24 1.74
C GLN A 10 7.32 6.43 2.70
N ALA A 11 8.51 7.02 2.79
CA ALA A 11 8.74 8.20 3.61
C ALA A 11 7.90 9.40 3.14
N ALA A 12 7.77 9.59 1.83
CA ALA A 12 6.90 10.62 1.27
C ALA A 12 5.41 10.39 1.60
N GLU A 13 4.92 9.13 1.57
CA GLU A 13 3.56 8.81 2.02
C GLU A 13 3.33 9.19 3.49
N ILE A 14 4.30 8.89 4.36
CA ILE A 14 4.22 9.25 5.79
C ILE A 14 4.07 10.77 5.95
N LEU A 15 4.85 11.57 5.22
CA LEU A 15 4.76 13.03 5.28
C LEU A 15 3.39 13.53 4.81
N LYS A 16 2.85 12.97 3.70
CA LYS A 16 1.52 13.34 3.22
C LYS A 16 0.43 13.08 4.27
N ILE A 17 0.49 11.92 4.92
CA ILE A 17 -0.47 11.53 5.96
C ILE A 17 -0.36 12.45 7.18
N ILE A 18 0.86 12.68 7.70
CA ILE A 18 1.08 13.50 8.91
C ILE A 18 0.66 14.96 8.68
N LEU A 19 0.95 15.50 7.49
CA LEU A 19 0.64 16.89 7.16
C LEU A 19 -0.81 17.08 6.66
N GLY A 20 -1.53 15.99 6.37
CA GLY A 20 -2.89 16.05 5.82
C GLY A 20 -2.94 16.66 4.41
N ILE A 21 -1.90 16.46 3.59
CA ILE A 21 -1.77 17.06 2.26
C ILE A 21 -1.76 16.01 1.14
N GLY A 22 -2.31 16.39 -0.01
CA GLY A 22 -2.36 15.52 -1.19
C GLY A 22 -3.26 14.30 -1.02
N GLY A 23 -3.21 13.40 -1.99
CA GLY A 23 -3.85 12.08 -1.90
C GLY A 23 -2.85 11.02 -1.43
N THR A 24 -3.33 9.98 -0.74
CA THR A 24 -2.51 8.84 -0.33
C THR A 24 -2.44 7.78 -1.42
N LEU A 25 -1.44 6.90 -1.34
CA LEU A 25 -1.39 5.64 -2.09
C LEU A 25 -2.19 4.52 -1.40
N GLY A 26 -2.93 4.83 -0.33
CA GLY A 26 -3.81 3.86 0.32
C GLY A 26 -4.85 3.33 -0.67
N GLY A 27 -5.06 2.01 -0.64
CA GLY A 27 -5.95 1.32 -1.60
C GLY A 27 -5.35 1.14 -2.99
N LYS A 28 -4.04 1.39 -3.19
CA LYS A 28 -3.35 1.17 -4.47
C LYS A 28 -2.16 0.25 -4.30
N LEU A 29 -1.95 -0.63 -5.28
CA LEU A 29 -0.72 -1.37 -5.48
C LEU A 29 0.13 -0.61 -6.51
N VAL A 30 1.34 -0.22 -6.12
CA VAL A 30 2.31 0.42 -7.01
C VAL A 30 3.27 -0.63 -7.55
N LEU A 31 3.26 -0.84 -8.86
CA LEU A 31 4.22 -1.69 -9.56
C LEU A 31 5.35 -0.82 -10.10
N ILE A 32 6.59 -1.25 -9.88
CA ILE A 32 7.79 -0.54 -10.34
C ILE A 32 8.60 -1.49 -11.21
N ASN A 33 8.68 -1.20 -12.51
CA ASN A 33 9.59 -1.87 -13.40
C ASN A 33 10.89 -1.09 -13.47
N SER A 34 11.92 -1.56 -12.77
CA SER A 34 13.20 -0.85 -12.70
C SER A 34 14.04 -0.94 -13.98
N LEU A 35 13.74 -1.86 -14.90
CA LEU A 35 14.47 -1.98 -16.16
C LEU A 35 14.00 -0.94 -17.17
N SER A 36 12.70 -0.70 -17.25
CA SER A 36 12.09 0.33 -18.12
C SER A 36 11.86 1.67 -17.41
N ALA A 37 12.08 1.74 -16.10
CA ALA A 37 11.78 2.89 -15.24
C ALA A 37 10.29 3.30 -15.26
N GLU A 38 9.40 2.32 -15.32
CA GLU A 38 7.94 2.53 -15.38
C GLU A 38 7.30 2.34 -13.99
N PHE A 39 6.23 3.11 -13.78
CA PHE A 39 5.39 3.04 -12.59
C PHE A 39 3.93 2.84 -12.99
N GLU A 40 3.31 1.83 -12.44
CA GLU A 40 1.89 1.54 -12.66
C GLU A 40 1.15 1.49 -11.32
N HIS A 41 -0.10 1.95 -11.33
CA HIS A 41 -0.97 1.93 -10.16
C HIS A 41 -2.17 1.05 -10.45
N ILE A 42 -2.41 0.09 -9.58
CA ILE A 42 -3.59 -0.77 -9.62
C ILE A 42 -4.44 -0.44 -8.40
N GLU A 43 -5.70 -0.10 -8.60
CA GLU A 43 -6.66 0.06 -7.50
C GLU A 43 -6.91 -1.30 -6.84
N VAL A 44 -6.79 -1.36 -5.52
CA VAL A 44 -7.02 -2.54 -4.69
C VAL A 44 -8.28 -2.32 -3.89
N LEU A 45 -9.31 -3.08 -4.24
CA LEU A 45 -10.59 -3.07 -3.54
C LEU A 45 -10.55 -4.03 -2.36
N LYS A 46 -11.22 -3.63 -1.28
CA LYS A 46 -11.42 -4.49 -0.11
C LYS A 46 -12.28 -5.69 -0.51
N ASP A 47 -11.79 -6.90 -0.23
CA ASP A 47 -12.62 -8.10 -0.30
C ASP A 47 -13.51 -8.18 0.95
N LEU A 48 -14.83 -8.17 0.73
CA LEU A 48 -15.81 -8.26 1.82
C LEU A 48 -15.75 -9.61 2.54
N ASN A 49 -15.26 -10.65 1.88
CA ASN A 49 -15.08 -12.00 2.44
C ASN A 49 -13.67 -12.22 3.01
N CYS A 50 -12.83 -11.18 3.10
CA CYS A 50 -11.48 -11.34 3.64
C CYS A 50 -11.54 -11.84 5.10
N PRO A 51 -10.90 -12.97 5.45
CA PRO A 51 -10.98 -13.52 6.80
C PRO A 51 -10.27 -12.65 7.86
N VAL A 52 -9.48 -11.66 7.42
CA VAL A 52 -8.74 -10.73 8.31
C VAL A 52 -9.49 -9.41 8.51
N CYS A 53 -9.98 -8.79 7.42
CA CYS A 53 -10.55 -7.44 7.48
C CYS A 53 -11.95 -7.30 6.87
N GLY A 54 -12.56 -8.39 6.39
CA GLY A 54 -13.90 -8.42 5.79
C GLY A 54 -15.03 -8.08 6.77
N GLU A 55 -16.29 -8.27 6.36
CA GLU A 55 -17.44 -7.95 7.21
C GLU A 55 -17.61 -8.94 8.38
N ASN A 56 -17.19 -10.19 8.18
CA ASN A 56 -17.20 -11.24 9.20
C ASN A 56 -15.80 -11.86 9.35
N PRO A 57 -14.85 -11.19 10.03
CA PRO A 57 -13.48 -11.66 10.16
C PRO A 57 -13.38 -12.89 11.08
N GLU A 58 -12.69 -13.92 10.59
CA GLU A 58 -12.45 -15.17 11.31
C GLU A 58 -11.10 -15.16 12.04
N VAL A 59 -10.10 -14.47 11.49
CA VAL A 59 -8.77 -14.31 12.08
C VAL A 59 -8.80 -13.18 13.09
N LYS A 60 -8.79 -13.54 14.39
CA LYS A 60 -8.87 -12.57 15.50
C LYS A 60 -7.54 -12.26 16.19
N ALA A 61 -6.53 -13.09 15.96
CA ALA A 61 -5.18 -12.91 16.50
C ALA A 61 -4.16 -13.60 15.59
N LEU A 62 -2.90 -13.16 15.66
CA LEU A 62 -1.77 -13.85 15.05
C LEU A 62 -1.34 -15.01 15.95
N LEU A 63 -0.89 -16.11 15.35
CA LEU A 63 -0.18 -17.16 16.06
C LEU A 63 1.29 -16.76 16.05
N ASP A 64 1.85 -16.52 17.23
CA ASP A 64 3.27 -16.16 17.42
C ASP A 64 4.21 -17.36 17.16
#